data_AF-A0A945VK58-F1
#
_entry.id   AF-A0A945VK58-F1
#
_cell.length_a   1.000
_cell.length_b   1.000
_cell.length_c   1.000
_cell.angle_alpha   90.00
_cell.angle_beta   90.00
_cell.angle_gamma   90.00
#
_symmetry.space_group_name_H-M   'P 1'
#
loop_
_entity.id
_entity.type
_entity.pdbx_description
1 polymer ?
#
loop_
_entity_poly.entity_id
_entity_poly.type
_entity_poly.pdbx_seq_one_letter_code
_entity_poly.pdbx_strand_id
1 'polypeptide(L)'
;MDHDSLFGHLFKGDAKKSFSFLEEALKGGKGLIYFLDEVLFTAASVKYKNENHPHPIMTINSIKNIIGDNKSAPSKILLKYCLDICLKNEIIDYNKKIDAKYSESIVPSVFVGAFEDAIQSGSWDEVEEMMLKIYYASDRSQSIIETIADLGLQNIDLNGLMIFHLLRAFNFKQNKSHVWTYASCLINFLKKDALPRPSKRKYIKPMNLIKIILNHDNIDDIVKYSAMIRIWEGDYVRISSYQREISSWLDIKFSNQSKIDKKSNQLFFEDVIQYNDFVKIAESIIMNESSAEKKSRDIITLDALRYLKNKSGNETFYFYIKDLLSS
;
A
#
# COMPACT_ATOMS: atom_id res chain seq x y z
N MET A 1 18.06 -18.61 1.91
CA MET A 1 17.07 -18.40 0.82
C MET A 1 16.96 -19.66 0.02
N ASP A 2 15.74 -20.07 -0.31
CA ASP A 2 15.52 -21.10 -1.33
C ASP A 2 15.92 -20.54 -2.70
N HIS A 3 16.80 -21.24 -3.42
CA HIS A 3 17.39 -20.72 -4.65
C HIS A 3 16.44 -20.76 -5.86
N ASP A 4 15.33 -21.50 -5.73
CA ASP A 4 14.31 -21.69 -6.76
C ASP A 4 13.00 -20.92 -6.48
N SER A 5 13.00 -19.95 -5.55
CA SER A 5 11.84 -19.06 -5.35
C SER A 5 11.79 -17.90 -6.36
N LEU A 6 10.60 -17.36 -6.61
CA LEU A 6 10.45 -16.19 -7.49
C LEU A 6 11.24 -14.99 -6.96
N PHE A 7 11.20 -14.71 -5.66
CA PHE A 7 12.04 -13.69 -5.02
C PHE A 7 13.52 -13.93 -5.29
N GLY A 8 14.00 -15.17 -5.17
CA GLY A 8 15.40 -15.52 -5.41
C GLY A 8 15.85 -15.22 -6.85
N HIS A 9 15.00 -15.47 -7.83
CA HIS A 9 15.27 -15.13 -9.24
C HIS A 9 15.20 -13.63 -9.50
N LEU A 10 14.20 -12.94 -8.93
CA LEU A 10 14.06 -11.48 -9.05
C LEU A 10 15.26 -10.76 -8.41
N PHE A 11 15.69 -11.20 -7.23
CA PHE A 11 16.87 -10.68 -6.53
C PHE A 11 18.16 -10.81 -7.36
N LYS A 12 18.30 -11.89 -8.14
CA LYS A 12 19.43 -12.11 -9.06
C LYS A 12 19.27 -11.39 -10.41
N GLY A 13 18.12 -10.80 -10.69
CA GLY A 13 17.80 -10.23 -12.01
C GLY A 13 17.59 -11.28 -13.11
N ASP A 14 17.30 -12.55 -12.77
CA ASP A 14 17.08 -13.62 -13.74
C ASP A 14 15.68 -13.53 -14.35
N ALA A 15 15.54 -12.65 -15.34
CA ALA A 15 14.28 -12.41 -16.02
C ALA A 15 13.65 -13.69 -16.58
N LYS A 16 14.45 -14.58 -17.21
CA LYS A 16 13.93 -15.79 -17.84
C LYS A 16 13.26 -16.71 -16.82
N LYS A 17 13.91 -16.95 -15.68
CA LYS A 17 13.34 -17.75 -14.60
C LYS A 17 12.20 -17.04 -13.89
N SER A 18 12.26 -15.74 -13.69
CA SER A 18 11.14 -14.98 -13.11
C SER A 18 9.87 -15.08 -13.98
N PHE A 19 10.00 -14.99 -15.31
CA PHE A 19 8.86 -15.09 -16.22
C PHE A 19 8.24 -16.49 -16.30
N SER A 20 8.97 -17.57 -15.99
CA SER A 20 8.36 -18.92 -15.98
C SER A 20 7.31 -19.11 -14.90
N PHE A 21 7.32 -18.30 -13.83
CA PHE A 21 6.28 -18.33 -12.80
C PHE A 21 4.92 -17.81 -13.30
N LEU A 22 4.87 -17.11 -14.44
CA LEU A 22 3.61 -16.63 -15.01
C LEU A 22 2.70 -17.78 -15.43
N GLU A 23 3.24 -18.89 -15.93
CA GLU A 23 2.42 -20.00 -16.45
C GLU A 23 1.50 -20.57 -15.38
N GLU A 24 2.02 -20.76 -14.16
CA GLU A 24 1.23 -21.25 -13.04
C GLU A 24 0.34 -20.15 -12.44
N ALA A 25 0.82 -18.91 -12.39
CA ALA A 25 0.01 -17.77 -11.93
C ALA A 25 -1.24 -17.55 -12.79
N LEU A 26 -1.13 -17.77 -14.11
CA LEU A 26 -2.23 -17.60 -15.07
C LEU A 26 -3.35 -18.63 -14.92
N LYS A 27 -3.09 -19.76 -14.26
CA LYS A 27 -4.12 -20.75 -13.92
C LYS A 27 -4.98 -20.33 -12.73
N GLY A 28 -4.64 -19.23 -12.05
CA GLY A 28 -5.35 -18.75 -10.86
C GLY A 28 -4.99 -19.53 -9.60
N GLY A 29 -5.89 -19.53 -8.63
CA GLY A 29 -5.78 -20.34 -7.41
C GLY A 29 -4.50 -20.11 -6.59
N LYS A 30 -3.87 -21.19 -6.13
CA LYS A 30 -2.66 -21.14 -5.29
C LYS A 30 -1.45 -20.56 -6.04
N GLY A 31 -1.33 -20.84 -7.34
CA GLY A 31 -0.26 -20.31 -8.19
C GLY A 31 -0.27 -18.79 -8.25
N LEU A 32 -1.46 -18.21 -8.47
CA LEU A 32 -1.65 -16.76 -8.45
C LEU A 32 -1.35 -16.15 -7.09
N ILE A 33 -1.80 -16.78 -6.00
CA ILE A 33 -1.53 -16.30 -4.64
C ILE A 33 -0.02 -16.30 -4.34
N TYR A 34 0.67 -17.39 -4.66
CA TYR A 34 2.12 -17.48 -4.47
C TYR A 34 2.86 -16.41 -5.27
N PHE A 35 2.52 -16.27 -6.56
CA PHE A 35 3.11 -15.26 -7.42
C PHE A 35 2.94 -13.84 -6.85
N LEU A 36 1.70 -13.47 -6.47
CA LEU A 36 1.38 -12.14 -5.96
C LEU A 36 2.10 -11.86 -4.63
N ASP A 37 2.19 -12.86 -3.75
CA ASP A 37 2.92 -12.74 -2.48
C ASP A 37 4.42 -12.47 -2.72
N GLU A 38 5.05 -13.23 -3.60
CA GLU A 38 6.48 -13.08 -3.92
C GLU A 38 6.79 -11.73 -4.58
N VAL A 39 5.97 -11.25 -5.53
CA VAL A 39 6.20 -9.93 -6.13
C VAL A 39 5.93 -8.78 -5.15
N LEU A 40 4.99 -8.91 -4.21
CA LEU A 40 4.77 -7.91 -3.15
C LEU A 40 5.94 -7.89 -2.16
N PHE A 41 6.43 -9.06 -1.75
CA PHE A 41 7.60 -9.20 -0.90
C PHE A 41 8.85 -8.61 -1.58
N THR A 42 9.02 -8.88 -2.87
CA THR A 42 10.09 -8.27 -3.68
C THR A 42 9.93 -6.76 -3.76
N ALA A 43 8.70 -6.25 -3.95
CA ALA A 43 8.43 -4.82 -4.01
C ALA A 43 8.75 -4.10 -2.69
N ALA A 44 8.47 -4.74 -1.55
CA ALA A 44 8.87 -4.25 -0.23
C ALA A 44 10.40 -4.26 -0.03
N SER A 45 11.10 -5.12 -0.77
CA SER A 45 12.56 -5.25 -0.75
C SER A 45 13.27 -4.26 -1.67
N VAL A 46 12.55 -3.43 -2.43
CA VAL A 46 13.17 -2.45 -3.33
C VAL A 46 13.91 -1.37 -2.55
N LYS A 47 15.13 -1.04 -3.00
CA LYS A 47 15.87 0.14 -2.55
C LYS A 47 15.27 1.40 -3.15
N TYR A 48 14.29 1.95 -2.45
CA TYR A 48 13.60 3.14 -2.88
C TYR A 48 14.45 4.41 -2.67
N LYS A 49 14.85 5.06 -3.77
CA LYS A 49 15.72 6.27 -3.77
C LYS A 49 15.02 7.53 -4.29
N ASN A 50 13.87 7.41 -4.95
CA ASN A 50 13.28 8.50 -5.73
C ASN A 50 11.90 8.87 -5.18
N GLU A 51 11.80 10.08 -4.65
CA GLU A 51 10.62 10.54 -3.91
C GLU A 51 9.48 11.00 -4.82
N ASN A 52 9.76 11.23 -6.10
CA ASN A 52 8.77 11.72 -7.05
C ASN A 52 7.90 10.59 -7.66
N HIS A 53 8.29 9.33 -7.47
CA HIS A 53 7.60 8.18 -8.07
C HIS A 53 6.90 7.37 -6.98
N PRO A 54 5.68 6.85 -7.20
CA PRO A 54 5.06 5.96 -6.23
C PRO A 54 5.96 4.75 -5.91
N HIS A 55 6.03 4.37 -4.64
CA HIS A 55 6.79 3.18 -4.25
C HIS A 55 6.26 1.94 -5.01
N PRO A 56 7.12 1.05 -5.53
CA PRO A 56 6.70 -0.13 -6.32
C PRO A 56 5.59 -0.97 -5.67
N ILE A 57 5.66 -1.14 -4.35
CA ILE A 57 4.64 -1.86 -3.57
C ILE A 57 3.23 -1.29 -3.75
N MET A 58 3.09 0.02 -3.94
CA MET A 58 1.79 0.69 -4.09
C MET A 58 1.16 0.28 -5.43
N THR A 59 1.95 0.27 -6.49
CA THR A 59 1.51 -0.14 -7.83
C THR A 59 1.16 -1.63 -7.85
N ILE A 60 2.04 -2.49 -7.33
CA ILE A 60 1.83 -3.95 -7.32
C ILE A 60 0.64 -4.33 -6.43
N ASN A 61 0.46 -3.68 -5.27
CA ASN A 61 -0.72 -3.90 -4.42
C ASN A 61 -2.02 -3.45 -5.10
N SER A 62 -1.98 -2.36 -5.89
CA SER A 62 -3.12 -1.90 -6.68
C SER A 62 -3.48 -2.91 -7.78
N ILE A 63 -2.48 -3.41 -8.52
CA ILE A 63 -2.66 -4.47 -9.52
C ILE A 63 -3.25 -5.73 -8.88
N LYS A 64 -2.70 -6.18 -7.76
CA LYS A 64 -3.21 -7.32 -6.99
C LYS A 64 -4.69 -7.12 -6.64
N ASN A 65 -5.06 -5.93 -6.18
CA ASN A 65 -6.43 -5.62 -5.84
C ASN A 65 -7.34 -5.67 -7.10
N ILE A 66 -6.91 -5.11 -8.24
CA ILE A 66 -7.65 -5.09 -9.52
C ILE A 66 -7.82 -6.51 -10.10
N ILE A 67 -6.76 -7.32 -10.14
CA ILE A 67 -6.83 -8.74 -10.53
C ILE A 67 -7.82 -9.52 -9.64
N GLY A 68 -8.01 -9.07 -8.40
CA GLY A 68 -8.99 -9.62 -7.47
C GLY A 68 -10.43 -9.67 -8.02
N ASP A 69 -10.77 -8.86 -9.03
CA ASP A 69 -12.08 -8.88 -9.69
C ASP A 69 -12.25 -10.08 -10.64
N ASN A 70 -11.14 -10.66 -11.14
CA ASN A 70 -11.15 -11.83 -12.00
C ASN A 70 -10.01 -12.80 -11.64
N LYS A 71 -10.19 -13.54 -10.54
CA LYS A 71 -9.19 -14.49 -10.04
C LYS A 71 -9.08 -15.78 -10.86
N SER A 72 -10.13 -16.13 -11.61
CA SER A 72 -10.17 -17.36 -12.43
C SER A 72 -9.46 -17.20 -13.77
N ALA A 73 -9.34 -15.98 -14.27
CA ALA A 73 -8.60 -15.64 -15.48
C ALA A 73 -7.78 -14.35 -15.26
N PRO A 74 -6.71 -14.41 -14.45
CA PRO A 74 -5.90 -13.24 -14.14
C PRO A 74 -5.18 -12.72 -15.40
N SER A 75 -5.02 -11.40 -15.50
CA SER A 75 -4.41 -10.77 -16.67
C SER A 75 -2.90 -11.04 -16.76
N LYS A 76 -2.46 -11.58 -17.90
CA LYS A 76 -1.05 -11.75 -18.23
C LYS A 76 -0.29 -10.43 -18.32
N ILE A 77 -0.92 -9.38 -18.86
CA ILE A 77 -0.30 -8.05 -19.00
C ILE A 77 0.01 -7.49 -17.62
N LEU A 78 -0.96 -7.55 -16.71
CA LEU A 78 -0.82 -7.05 -15.34
C LEU A 78 0.24 -7.83 -14.55
N LEU A 79 0.19 -9.17 -14.59
CA LEU A 79 1.17 -10.01 -13.88
C LEU A 79 2.59 -9.83 -14.43
N LYS A 80 2.75 -9.74 -15.76
CA LYS A 80 4.04 -9.46 -16.40
C LYS A 80 4.58 -8.11 -15.93
N TYR A 81 3.74 -7.08 -15.88
CA TYR A 81 4.15 -5.75 -15.44
C TYR A 81 4.64 -5.73 -13.98
N CYS A 82 4.07 -6.54 -13.08
CA CYS A 82 4.61 -6.71 -11.73
C CYS A 82 6.07 -7.23 -11.75
N LEU A 83 6.39 -8.20 -12.61
CA LEU A 83 7.77 -8.68 -12.76
C LEU A 83 8.68 -7.60 -13.34
N ASP A 84 8.21 -6.88 -14.36
CA ASP A 84 8.97 -5.79 -14.97
C ASP A 84 9.32 -4.70 -13.94
N ILE A 85 8.37 -4.36 -13.05
CA ILE A 85 8.64 -3.43 -11.94
C ILE A 85 9.75 -3.99 -11.05
N CYS A 86 9.66 -5.25 -10.60
CA CYS A 86 10.65 -5.84 -9.71
C CYS A 86 12.04 -5.90 -10.37
N LEU A 87 12.13 -6.37 -11.61
CA LEU A 87 13.39 -6.55 -12.36
C LEU A 87 14.11 -5.23 -12.69
N LYS A 88 13.38 -4.12 -12.79
CA LYS A 88 13.95 -2.79 -13.06
C LYS A 88 14.53 -2.11 -11.81
N ASN A 89 14.28 -2.63 -10.62
CA ASN A 89 14.67 -2.00 -9.37
C ASN A 89 15.80 -2.76 -8.68
N GLU A 90 16.67 -2.03 -7.98
CA GLU A 90 17.66 -2.61 -7.08
C GLU A 90 16.94 -3.21 -5.85
N ILE A 91 17.16 -4.50 -5.57
CA ILE A 91 16.52 -5.22 -4.46
C ILE A 91 17.52 -5.38 -3.31
N ILE A 92 17.09 -5.05 -2.10
CA ILE A 92 17.81 -5.28 -0.85
C ILE A 92 17.21 -6.50 -0.16
N ASP A 93 18.07 -7.43 0.22
CA ASP A 93 17.70 -8.49 1.14
C ASP A 93 17.87 -8.00 2.59
N TYR A 94 16.77 -7.54 3.18
CA TYR A 94 16.75 -7.09 4.57
C TYR A 94 16.98 -8.24 5.56
N ASN A 95 16.64 -9.48 5.18
CA ASN A 95 16.70 -10.63 6.08
C ASN A 95 18.14 -11.11 6.35
N LYS A 96 19.12 -10.79 5.49
CA LYS A 96 20.56 -11.01 5.77
C LYS A 96 21.02 -10.48 7.13
N LYS A 97 20.44 -9.35 7.60
CA LYS A 97 20.79 -8.77 8.90
C LYS A 97 20.29 -9.60 10.09
N ILE A 98 19.19 -10.32 9.92
CA ILE A 98 18.67 -11.28 10.90
C ILE A 98 19.61 -12.48 10.97
N ASP A 99 19.98 -13.04 9.82
CA ASP A 99 20.81 -14.24 9.74
C ASP A 99 22.24 -14.05 10.31
N ALA A 100 22.73 -12.82 10.38
CA ALA A 100 24.10 -12.51 10.80
C ALA A 100 24.28 -12.18 12.30
N LYS A 101 23.20 -11.93 13.07
CA LYS A 101 23.34 -11.26 14.39
C LYS A 101 22.84 -12.00 15.62
N TYR A 102 22.16 -13.14 15.52
CA TYR A 102 21.56 -13.78 16.71
C TYR A 102 21.68 -15.31 16.69
N SER A 103 22.90 -15.79 16.93
CA SER A 103 23.15 -17.11 17.51
C SER A 103 23.36 -16.95 19.03
N GLU A 104 22.51 -17.60 19.83
CA GLU A 104 22.82 -17.99 21.23
C GLU A 104 22.83 -16.94 22.36
N SER A 105 21.85 -16.02 22.46
CA SER A 105 21.63 -15.30 23.74
C SER A 105 20.16 -15.02 24.05
N ILE A 106 19.84 -14.98 25.35
CA ILE A 106 18.54 -14.56 25.89
C ILE A 106 18.25 -13.15 25.38
N VAL A 107 17.24 -12.99 24.54
CA VAL A 107 16.86 -11.68 23.98
C VAL A 107 16.10 -10.90 25.06
N PRO A 108 16.62 -9.75 25.53
CA PRO A 108 15.92 -8.93 26.52
C PRO A 108 14.62 -8.40 25.91
N SER A 109 13.56 -8.34 26.72
CA SER A 109 12.28 -7.76 26.30
C SER A 109 12.42 -6.26 26.04
N VAL A 110 11.71 -5.78 25.02
CA VAL A 110 11.60 -4.36 24.69
C VAL A 110 10.20 -3.88 25.04
N PHE A 111 10.10 -2.78 25.79
CA PHE A 111 8.83 -2.11 26.03
C PHE A 111 8.38 -1.39 24.76
N VAL A 112 7.12 -1.62 24.36
CA VAL A 112 6.54 -0.99 23.17
C VAL A 112 6.58 0.54 23.25
N GLY A 113 6.41 1.13 24.43
CA GLY A 113 6.54 2.58 24.62
C GLY A 113 7.93 3.12 24.28
N ALA A 114 9.00 2.41 24.65
CA ALA A 114 10.36 2.82 24.27
C ALA A 114 10.59 2.75 22.75
N PHE A 115 9.96 1.77 22.09
CA PHE A 115 10.00 1.66 20.64
C PHE A 115 9.22 2.80 19.96
N GLU A 116 8.05 3.15 20.49
CA GLU A 116 7.27 4.30 20.02
C GLU A 116 8.06 5.61 20.21
N ASP A 117 8.68 5.82 21.37
CA ASP A 117 9.48 7.00 21.67
C ASP A 117 10.67 7.13 20.71
N ALA A 118 11.39 6.04 20.44
CA ALA A 118 12.53 6.03 19.51
C ALA A 118 12.11 6.35 18.06
N ILE A 119 10.96 5.87 17.61
CA ILE A 119 10.41 6.23 16.29
C ILE A 119 10.02 7.72 16.28
N GLN A 120 9.32 8.20 17.32
CA GLN A 120 8.86 9.58 17.43
C GLN A 120 10.03 10.59 17.48
N SER A 121 11.15 10.23 18.12
CA SER A 121 12.36 11.05 18.21
C SER A 121 13.26 10.96 16.96
N GLY A 122 12.99 10.01 16.05
CA GLY A 122 13.86 9.74 14.91
C GLY A 122 15.19 9.08 15.29
N SER A 123 15.26 8.39 16.43
CA SER A 123 16.44 7.63 16.89
C SER A 123 16.60 6.32 16.10
N TRP A 124 16.86 6.42 14.80
CA TRP A 124 16.71 5.31 13.85
C TRP A 124 17.62 4.10 14.07
N ASP A 125 18.81 4.30 14.63
CA ASP A 125 19.71 3.19 15.00
C ASP A 125 19.14 2.40 16.17
N GLU A 126 18.55 3.08 17.17
CA GLU A 126 17.85 2.46 18.29
C GLU A 126 16.59 1.73 17.83
N VAL A 127 15.84 2.32 16.89
CA VAL A 127 14.67 1.69 16.24
C VAL A 127 15.06 0.36 15.61
N GLU A 128 16.15 0.30 14.83
CA GLU A 128 16.59 -0.94 14.19
C GLU A 128 16.99 -2.01 15.22
N GLU A 129 17.70 -1.63 16.29
CA GLU A 129 18.05 -2.54 17.39
C GLU A 129 16.81 -3.07 18.12
N MET A 130 15.85 -2.21 18.43
CA MET A 130 14.62 -2.57 19.12
C MET A 130 13.72 -3.47 18.27
N MET A 131 13.58 -3.17 16.97
CA MET A 131 12.84 -4.03 16.04
C MET A 131 13.40 -5.45 16.05
N LEU A 132 14.72 -5.59 16.06
CA LEU A 132 15.39 -6.90 16.01
C LEU A 132 15.08 -7.70 17.28
N LYS A 133 15.17 -7.05 18.45
CA LYS A 133 14.80 -7.66 19.73
C LYS A 133 13.33 -8.10 19.75
N ILE A 134 12.39 -7.25 19.30
CA ILE A 134 10.96 -7.59 19.24
C ILE A 134 10.71 -8.75 18.28
N TYR A 135 11.38 -8.78 17.12
CA TYR A 135 11.21 -9.82 16.12
C TYR A 135 11.55 -11.22 16.65
N TYR A 136 12.63 -11.35 17.43
CA TYR A 136 13.02 -12.63 18.05
C TYR A 136 12.23 -12.96 19.31
N ALA A 137 11.97 -11.97 20.17
CA ALA A 137 11.32 -12.21 21.46
C ALA A 137 9.81 -12.50 21.34
N SER A 138 9.18 -12.17 20.21
CA SER A 138 7.72 -12.21 20.05
C SER A 138 7.25 -13.15 18.94
N ASP A 139 6.28 -13.99 19.27
CA ASP A 139 5.44 -14.67 18.28
C ASP A 139 4.47 -13.71 17.56
N ARG A 140 4.27 -12.49 18.11
CA ARG A 140 3.44 -11.41 17.54
C ARG A 140 4.29 -10.32 16.89
N SER A 141 5.26 -10.69 16.08
CA SER A 141 6.14 -9.76 15.34
C SER A 141 5.38 -8.79 14.41
N GLN A 142 4.12 -9.10 14.03
CA GLN A 142 3.21 -8.16 13.36
C GLN A 142 3.00 -6.84 14.12
N SER A 143 3.09 -6.86 15.46
CA SER A 143 3.00 -5.65 16.29
C SER A 143 4.05 -4.60 15.95
N ILE A 144 5.20 -5.00 15.37
CA ILE A 144 6.23 -4.08 14.89
C ILE A 144 5.65 -3.20 13.78
N ILE A 145 5.13 -3.81 12.71
CA ILE A 145 4.59 -3.09 11.55
C ILE A 145 3.41 -2.21 11.96
N GLU A 146 2.51 -2.72 12.81
CA GLU A 146 1.37 -1.94 13.27
C GLU A 146 1.78 -0.74 14.14
N THR A 147 2.80 -0.88 14.98
CA THR A 147 3.31 0.24 15.78
C THR A 147 3.95 1.32 14.90
N ILE A 148 4.72 0.90 13.90
CA ILE A 148 5.32 1.85 12.93
C ILE A 148 4.22 2.54 12.10
N ALA A 149 3.20 1.80 11.66
CA ALA A 149 2.07 2.36 10.92
C ALA A 149 1.27 3.36 11.77
N ASP A 150 1.09 3.08 13.07
CA ASP A 150 0.41 3.97 14.02
C ASP A 150 1.08 5.35 14.05
N LEU A 151 2.40 5.37 14.23
CA LEU A 151 3.12 6.65 14.29
C LEU A 151 3.22 7.30 12.91
N GLY A 152 3.40 6.52 11.84
CA GLY A 152 3.41 7.05 10.48
C GLY A 152 2.09 7.74 10.09
N LEU A 153 0.95 7.24 10.59
CA LEU A 153 -0.38 7.83 10.36
C LEU A 153 -0.59 9.17 11.07
N GLN A 154 0.31 9.61 11.95
CA GLN A 154 0.29 10.98 12.46
C GLN A 154 0.50 12.01 11.32
N ASN A 155 1.06 11.59 10.18
CA ASN A 155 1.16 12.40 8.95
C ASN A 155 0.57 11.65 7.74
N ILE A 156 -0.76 11.60 7.65
CA ILE A 156 -1.47 10.92 6.55
C ILE A 156 -1.15 11.50 5.17
N ASP A 157 -0.93 12.80 5.06
CA ASP A 157 -0.69 13.44 3.75
C ASP A 157 0.58 12.91 3.08
N LEU A 158 1.64 12.65 3.85
CA LEU A 158 2.89 12.09 3.35
C LEU A 158 2.88 10.55 3.37
N ASN A 159 2.37 9.94 4.45
CA ASN A 159 2.61 8.53 4.73
C ASN A 159 1.40 7.63 4.49
N GLY A 160 0.18 8.18 4.56
CA GLY A 160 -1.04 7.39 4.66
C GLY A 160 -1.25 6.43 3.50
N LEU A 161 -0.97 6.87 2.28
CA LEU A 161 -1.11 6.02 1.09
C LEU A 161 -0.11 4.87 1.09
N MET A 162 1.17 5.14 1.38
CA MET A 162 2.20 4.10 1.49
C MET A 162 1.86 3.09 2.58
N ILE A 163 1.48 3.57 3.78
CA ILE A 163 1.07 2.73 4.91
C ILE A 163 -0.09 1.81 4.52
N PHE A 164 -1.11 2.35 3.85
CA PHE A 164 -2.22 1.54 3.35
C PHE A 164 -1.74 0.39 2.45
N HIS A 165 -0.94 0.70 1.42
CA HIS A 165 -0.50 -0.33 0.48
C HIS A 165 0.43 -1.36 1.15
N LEU A 166 1.30 -0.93 2.06
CA LEU A 166 2.19 -1.82 2.80
C LEU A 166 1.44 -2.75 3.75
N LEU A 167 0.49 -2.24 4.54
CA LEU A 167 -0.34 -3.06 5.42
C LEU A 167 -1.15 -4.09 4.60
N ARG A 168 -1.69 -3.71 3.44
CA ARG A 168 -2.44 -4.62 2.56
C ARG A 168 -1.57 -5.66 1.87
N ALA A 169 -0.31 -5.35 1.60
CA ALA A 169 0.67 -6.29 1.08
C ALA A 169 1.07 -7.31 2.16
N PHE A 170 1.45 -6.83 3.35
CA PHE A 170 1.82 -7.67 4.48
C PHE A 170 0.67 -8.61 4.91
N ASN A 171 -0.56 -8.10 5.02
CA ASN A 171 -1.73 -8.87 5.43
C ASN A 171 -2.24 -9.86 4.37
N PHE A 172 -1.64 -9.92 3.17
CA PHE A 172 -2.07 -10.85 2.12
C PHE A 172 -1.76 -12.32 2.47
N LYS A 173 -0.63 -12.58 3.13
CA LYS A 173 -0.17 -13.92 3.52
C LYS A 173 0.34 -14.02 4.96
N GLN A 174 0.71 -12.90 5.60
CA GLN A 174 1.16 -12.82 7.00
C GLN A 174 2.25 -13.82 7.39
N ASN A 175 3.28 -13.98 6.56
CA ASN A 175 4.42 -14.84 6.90
C ASN A 175 5.36 -14.13 7.88
N LYS A 176 5.71 -14.77 9.01
CA LYS A 176 6.66 -14.24 10.01
C LYS A 176 7.99 -13.84 9.36
N SER A 177 8.50 -14.65 8.43
CA SER A 177 9.76 -14.35 7.73
C SER A 177 9.73 -13.09 6.86
N HIS A 178 8.54 -12.55 6.59
CA HIS A 178 8.39 -11.32 5.80
C HIS A 178 8.32 -10.06 6.68
N VAL A 179 8.03 -10.21 7.99
CA VAL A 179 7.79 -9.07 8.89
C VAL A 179 8.94 -8.09 8.87
N TRP A 180 10.17 -8.59 8.93
CA TRP A 180 11.36 -7.75 8.96
C TRP A 180 11.54 -6.91 7.68
N THR A 181 11.34 -7.51 6.51
CA THR A 181 11.36 -6.80 5.23
C THR A 181 10.32 -5.70 5.18
N TYR A 182 9.06 -5.99 5.54
CA TYR A 182 8.00 -4.99 5.51
C TYR A 182 8.20 -3.88 6.55
N ALA A 183 8.67 -4.22 7.76
CA ALA A 183 8.99 -3.23 8.78
C ALA A 183 10.17 -2.34 8.36
N SER A 184 11.23 -2.92 7.78
CA SER A 184 12.38 -2.19 7.25
C SER A 184 11.99 -1.27 6.09
N CYS A 185 11.13 -1.75 5.19
CA CYS A 185 10.56 -0.95 4.11
C CYS A 185 9.81 0.28 4.65
N LEU A 186 8.93 0.07 5.64
CA LEU A 186 8.16 1.17 6.23
C LEU A 186 9.05 2.16 6.98
N ILE A 187 9.99 1.69 7.79
CA ILE A 187 10.94 2.57 8.50
C ILE A 187 11.78 3.38 7.53
N ASN A 188 12.33 2.76 6.48
CA ASN A 188 13.11 3.49 5.48
C ASN A 188 12.26 4.54 4.72
N PHE A 189 10.96 4.31 4.60
CA PHE A 189 10.03 5.31 4.08
C PHE A 189 9.81 6.46 5.07
N LEU A 190 9.63 6.17 6.37
CA LEU A 190 9.36 7.18 7.41
C LEU A 190 10.59 8.01 7.81
N LYS A 191 11.81 7.50 7.62
CA LYS A 191 13.09 8.17 7.98
C LYS A 191 13.28 9.58 7.39
N LYS A 192 12.47 9.93 6.40
CA LYS A 192 12.61 11.15 5.59
C LYS A 192 12.15 12.41 6.31
N ASP A 193 11.13 12.27 7.15
CA ASP A 193 10.46 13.39 7.79
C ASP A 193 10.30 13.15 9.28
N ALA A 194 10.40 14.21 10.07
CA ALA A 194 10.05 14.15 11.47
C ALA A 194 8.54 13.88 11.61
N LEU A 195 8.17 12.94 12.48
CA LEU A 195 6.77 12.64 12.74
C LEU A 195 6.16 13.71 13.66
N PRO A 196 4.97 14.25 13.33
CA PRO A 196 4.27 15.18 14.20
C PRO A 196 3.77 14.46 15.46
N ARG A 197 3.34 15.21 16.49
CA ARG A 197 2.74 14.56 17.67
C ARG A 197 1.36 13.96 17.35
N PRO A 198 0.91 12.94 18.11
CA PRO A 198 -0.43 12.36 17.96
C PRO A 198 -1.54 13.42 17.96
N SER A 199 -2.50 13.26 17.05
CA SER A 199 -3.61 14.21 16.93
C SER A 199 -4.59 14.10 18.11
N LYS A 200 -5.29 15.20 18.41
CA LYS A 200 -6.45 15.17 19.30
C LYS A 200 -7.59 14.44 18.61
N ARG A 201 -8.16 13.43 19.27
CA ARG A 201 -9.27 12.63 18.74
C ARG A 201 -10.43 13.50 18.24
N LYS A 202 -10.88 13.22 17.02
CA LYS A 202 -12.13 13.70 16.45
C LYS A 202 -13.10 12.53 16.27
N TYR A 203 -14.32 12.83 15.85
CA TYR A 203 -15.39 11.83 15.73
C TYR A 203 -15.97 11.75 14.30
N ILE A 204 -15.26 12.30 13.32
CA ILE A 204 -15.64 12.20 11.90
C ILE A 204 -15.29 10.80 11.40
N LYS A 205 -16.30 10.09 10.91
CA LYS A 205 -16.12 8.80 10.23
C LYS A 205 -15.93 9.05 8.73
N PRO A 206 -15.01 8.34 8.06
CA PRO A 206 -14.81 8.48 6.62
C PRO A 206 -16.11 8.42 5.82
N MET A 207 -16.96 7.42 6.09
CA MET A 207 -18.22 7.22 5.36
C MET A 207 -19.21 8.40 5.43
N ASN A 208 -19.10 9.27 6.45
CA ASN A 208 -19.94 10.46 6.53
C ASN A 208 -19.60 11.50 5.45
N LEU A 209 -18.41 11.40 4.86
CA LEU A 209 -17.88 12.36 3.88
C LEU A 209 -17.93 11.83 2.44
N ILE A 210 -18.53 10.66 2.19
CA ILE A 210 -18.50 10.02 0.86
C ILE A 210 -19.10 10.93 -0.23
N LYS A 211 -20.16 11.69 0.10
CA LYS A 211 -20.80 12.64 -0.83
C LYS A 211 -19.90 13.83 -1.17
N ILE A 212 -19.15 14.33 -0.19
CA ILE A 212 -18.18 15.41 -0.40
C ILE A 212 -17.07 14.93 -1.33
N ILE A 213 -16.56 13.72 -1.09
CA ILE A 213 -15.49 13.12 -1.89
C ILE A 213 -15.92 12.85 -3.32
N LEU A 214 -17.17 12.45 -3.53
CA LEU A 214 -17.73 12.25 -4.87
C LEU A 214 -17.69 13.51 -5.74
N ASN A 215 -17.72 14.69 -5.12
CA ASN A 215 -17.67 15.99 -5.80
C ASN A 215 -16.33 16.71 -5.58
N HIS A 216 -15.33 16.05 -4.99
CA HIS A 216 -14.02 16.62 -4.76
C HIS A 216 -13.27 16.69 -6.08
N ASP A 217 -12.52 17.77 -6.32
CA ASP A 217 -11.78 18.04 -7.57
C ASP A 217 -10.34 17.53 -7.54
N ASN A 218 -9.72 17.47 -6.36
CA ASN A 218 -8.38 16.91 -6.18
C ASN A 218 -8.37 15.37 -6.16
N ILE A 219 -7.80 14.75 -7.19
CA ILE A 219 -7.69 13.28 -7.31
C ILE A 219 -6.79 12.65 -6.24
N ASP A 220 -5.71 13.33 -5.83
CA ASP A 220 -4.80 12.79 -4.80
C ASP A 220 -5.50 12.69 -3.44
N ASP A 221 -6.36 13.65 -3.12
CA ASP A 221 -7.19 13.63 -1.91
C ASP A 221 -8.21 12.49 -1.97
N ILE A 222 -8.83 12.25 -3.13
CA ILE A 222 -9.74 11.10 -3.34
C ILE A 222 -8.99 9.77 -3.14
N VAL A 223 -7.78 9.64 -3.70
CA VAL A 223 -6.94 8.45 -3.57
C VAL A 223 -6.57 8.20 -2.11
N LYS A 224 -6.09 9.22 -1.40
CA LYS A 224 -5.77 9.12 0.04
C LYS A 224 -7.00 8.81 0.87
N TYR A 225 -8.13 9.44 0.60
CA TYR A 225 -9.39 9.16 1.29
C TYR A 225 -9.83 7.70 1.11
N SER A 226 -9.74 7.16 -0.12
CA SER A 226 -10.01 5.75 -0.42
C SER A 226 -9.14 4.81 0.43
N ALA A 227 -7.85 5.12 0.52
CA ALA A 227 -6.91 4.39 1.39
C ALA A 227 -7.30 4.48 2.88
N MET A 228 -7.66 5.66 3.37
CA MET A 228 -8.03 5.87 4.77
C MET A 228 -9.34 5.19 5.17
N ILE A 229 -10.37 5.14 4.30
CA ILE A 229 -11.56 4.33 4.56
C ILE A 229 -11.17 2.86 4.75
N ARG A 230 -10.30 2.33 3.87
CA ARG A 230 -9.88 0.93 3.91
C ARG A 230 -9.05 0.60 5.16
N ILE A 231 -8.24 1.54 5.66
CA ILE A 231 -7.57 1.38 6.97
C ILE A 231 -8.60 1.44 8.10
N TRP A 232 -9.52 2.40 8.06
CA TRP A 232 -10.55 2.60 9.09
C TRP A 232 -11.45 1.36 9.29
N GLU A 233 -11.76 0.67 8.21
CA GLU A 233 -12.61 -0.53 8.19
C GLU A 233 -11.82 -1.83 8.37
N GLY A 234 -10.49 -1.76 8.44
CA GLY A 234 -9.63 -2.93 8.57
C GLY A 234 -9.62 -3.50 10.00
N ASP A 235 -9.22 -4.76 10.09
CA ASP A 235 -9.04 -5.46 11.36
C ASP A 235 -7.58 -5.34 11.82
N TYR A 236 -7.30 -4.35 12.66
CA TYR A 236 -5.97 -4.04 13.18
C TYR A 236 -6.01 -3.96 14.70
N VAL A 237 -4.95 -4.43 15.37
CA VAL A 237 -4.85 -4.37 16.83
C VAL A 237 -4.85 -2.91 17.31
N ARG A 238 -4.20 -2.03 16.55
CA ARG A 238 -4.12 -0.58 16.84
C ARG A 238 -5.21 0.27 16.19
N ILE A 239 -6.32 -0.35 15.75
CA ILE A 239 -7.38 0.34 15.00
C ILE A 239 -7.90 1.62 15.69
N SER A 240 -7.98 1.63 17.03
CA SER A 240 -8.46 2.78 17.79
C SER A 240 -7.55 4.01 17.64
N SER A 241 -6.25 3.80 17.47
CA SER A 241 -5.26 4.84 17.25
C SER A 241 -5.26 5.29 15.79
N TYR A 242 -5.37 4.36 14.85
CA TYR A 242 -5.52 4.68 13.42
C TYR A 242 -6.76 5.55 13.18
N GLN A 243 -7.90 5.19 13.77
CA GLN A 243 -9.13 5.97 13.68
C GLN A 243 -9.01 7.36 14.32
N ARG A 244 -8.17 7.53 15.36
CA ARG A 244 -7.88 8.85 15.93
C ARG A 244 -7.19 9.75 14.91
N GLU A 245 -6.14 9.25 14.27
CA GLU A 245 -5.40 10.05 13.28
C GLU A 245 -6.24 10.29 12.02
N ILE A 246 -6.93 9.28 11.50
CA ILE A 246 -7.81 9.43 10.33
C ILE A 246 -8.92 10.43 10.60
N SER A 247 -9.63 10.34 11.73
CA SER A 247 -10.71 11.29 12.04
C SER A 247 -10.21 12.73 12.15
N SER A 248 -8.99 12.92 12.66
CA SER A 248 -8.36 14.23 12.79
C SER A 248 -7.94 14.79 11.44
N TRP A 249 -7.34 13.95 10.58
CA TRP A 249 -6.99 14.31 9.21
C TRP A 249 -8.24 14.69 8.39
N LEU A 250 -9.32 13.91 8.51
CA LEU A 250 -10.60 14.23 7.85
C LEU A 250 -11.17 15.57 8.31
N ASP A 251 -11.07 15.88 9.61
CA ASP A 251 -11.53 17.15 10.16
C ASP A 251 -10.73 18.34 9.61
N ILE A 252 -9.42 18.18 9.49
CA ILE A 252 -8.55 19.24 8.93
C ILE A 252 -8.81 19.44 7.44
N LYS A 253 -8.92 18.35 6.66
CA LYS A 253 -9.03 18.41 5.20
C LYS A 253 -10.43 18.76 4.69
N PHE A 254 -11.47 18.17 5.27
CA PHE A 254 -12.80 18.16 4.64
C PHE A 254 -13.89 18.85 5.46
N SER A 255 -13.65 19.27 6.71
CA SER A 255 -14.70 19.87 7.55
C SER A 255 -15.29 21.17 6.99
N ASN A 256 -14.52 21.96 6.23
CA ASN A 256 -15.04 23.18 5.61
C ASN A 256 -15.93 22.88 4.39
N GLN A 257 -15.66 21.81 3.64
CA GLN A 257 -16.46 21.39 2.49
C GLN A 257 -17.79 20.75 2.92
N SER A 258 -17.84 20.11 4.10
CA SER A 258 -19.08 19.53 4.66
C SER A 258 -20.20 20.55 4.91
N LYS A 259 -19.86 21.84 5.02
CA LYS A 259 -20.82 22.94 5.21
C LYS A 259 -21.37 23.51 3.90
N ILE A 260 -20.73 23.25 2.77
CA ILE A 260 -21.08 23.76 1.44
C ILE A 260 -22.17 22.87 0.78
N ASP A 261 -22.31 21.63 1.25
CA ASP A 261 -23.15 20.55 0.69
C ASP A 261 -24.67 20.75 0.80
N LYS A 262 -25.14 21.95 1.15
CA LYS A 262 -26.57 22.32 1.01
C LYS A 262 -26.93 22.91 -0.36
N LYS A 263 -25.98 23.14 -1.27
CA LYS A 263 -26.24 23.89 -2.52
C LYS A 263 -25.61 23.39 -3.83
N SER A 264 -24.82 22.33 -3.87
CA SER A 264 -24.25 21.86 -5.14
C SER A 264 -25.17 20.85 -5.83
N ASN A 265 -25.72 21.29 -6.96
CA ASN A 265 -26.49 20.50 -7.90
C ASN A 265 -25.76 19.20 -8.26
N GLN A 266 -26.51 18.10 -8.30
CA GLN A 266 -26.09 16.88 -8.98
C GLN A 266 -25.70 17.25 -10.42
N LEU A 267 -24.40 17.16 -10.74
CA LEU A 267 -23.96 17.11 -12.12
C LEU A 267 -24.45 15.78 -12.69
N PHE A 268 -25.65 15.80 -13.25
CA PHE A 268 -26.13 14.73 -14.13
C PHE A 268 -25.33 14.85 -15.42
N PHE A 269 -24.32 13.98 -15.55
CA PHE A 269 -23.62 13.80 -16.81
C PHE A 269 -24.42 12.80 -17.64
N GLU A 270 -25.17 13.31 -18.61
CA GLU A 270 -25.65 12.52 -19.74
C GLU A 270 -24.42 12.19 -20.61
N ASP A 271 -24.25 10.93 -21.03
CA ASP A 271 -23.10 10.36 -21.79
C ASP A 271 -21.90 9.80 -21.00
N VAL A 272 -22.12 9.23 -19.81
CA VAL A 272 -21.07 8.49 -19.12
C VAL A 272 -20.96 7.06 -19.63
N ILE A 273 -19.86 6.74 -20.33
CA ILE A 273 -19.51 5.36 -20.70
C ILE A 273 -19.31 4.55 -19.41
N GLN A 274 -20.07 3.46 -19.26
CA GLN A 274 -19.94 2.59 -18.10
C GLN A 274 -18.66 1.77 -18.17
N TYR A 275 -17.74 2.04 -17.25
CA TYR A 275 -16.48 1.32 -17.09
C TYR A 275 -16.63 0.23 -16.02
N ASN A 276 -17.01 -0.97 -16.43
CA ASN A 276 -17.22 -2.10 -15.51
C ASN A 276 -16.06 -3.10 -15.46
N ASP A 277 -15.14 -3.07 -16.42
CA ASP A 277 -14.01 -3.99 -16.52
C ASP A 277 -12.69 -3.29 -16.15
N PHE A 278 -12.45 -3.16 -14.85
CA PHE A 278 -11.25 -2.51 -14.32
C PHE A 278 -9.94 -3.21 -14.70
N VAL A 279 -9.99 -4.52 -15.02
CA VAL A 279 -8.83 -5.27 -15.50
C VAL A 279 -8.42 -4.74 -16.87
N LYS A 280 -9.34 -4.61 -17.83
CA LYS A 280 -9.03 -4.07 -19.17
C LYS A 280 -8.55 -2.62 -19.15
N ILE A 281 -9.09 -1.80 -18.25
CA ILE A 281 -8.64 -0.41 -18.10
C ILE A 281 -7.20 -0.38 -17.59
N ALA A 282 -6.88 -1.20 -16.59
CA ALA A 282 -5.52 -1.34 -16.09
C ALA A 282 -4.54 -1.86 -17.17
N GLU A 283 -4.97 -2.83 -17.98
CA GLU A 283 -4.19 -3.31 -19.13
C GLU A 283 -3.91 -2.17 -20.12
N SER A 284 -4.91 -1.35 -20.42
CA SER A 284 -4.79 -0.21 -21.34
C SER A 284 -3.78 0.83 -20.82
N ILE A 285 -3.83 1.16 -19.53
CA ILE A 285 -2.85 2.05 -18.87
C ILE A 285 -1.43 1.49 -19.02
N ILE A 286 -1.24 0.19 -18.80
CA ILE A 286 0.09 -0.44 -18.89
C ILE A 286 0.61 -0.52 -20.33
N MET A 287 -0.28 -0.74 -21.31
CA MET A 287 0.08 -0.82 -22.72
C MET A 287 0.35 0.55 -23.36
N ASN A 288 -0.21 1.64 -22.83
CA ASN A 288 0.06 3.00 -23.30
C ASN A 288 1.57 3.31 -23.27
N GLU A 289 2.08 4.19 -24.13
CA GLU A 289 3.50 4.59 -24.20
C GLU A 289 3.92 5.59 -23.10
N SER A 290 3.05 5.82 -22.12
CA SER A 290 3.30 6.65 -20.94
C SER A 290 4.52 6.22 -20.12
N SER A 291 5.10 7.17 -19.38
CA SER A 291 6.21 6.90 -18.45
C SER A 291 5.81 5.90 -17.37
N ALA A 292 6.78 5.16 -16.82
CA ALA A 292 6.53 4.22 -15.72
C ALA A 292 5.91 4.90 -14.49
N GLU A 293 6.28 6.15 -14.23
CA GLU A 293 5.71 7.00 -13.17
C GLU A 293 4.21 7.24 -13.38
N LYS A 294 3.83 7.70 -14.58
CA LYS A 294 2.43 7.96 -14.93
C LYS A 294 1.61 6.68 -14.84
N LYS A 295 2.10 5.58 -15.41
CA LYS A 295 1.46 4.25 -15.28
C LYS A 295 1.22 3.86 -13.82
N SER A 296 2.22 4.04 -12.96
CA SER A 296 2.09 3.75 -11.54
C SER A 296 1.02 4.62 -10.86
N ARG A 297 1.01 5.94 -11.11
CA ARG A 297 -0.01 6.85 -10.55
C ARG A 297 -1.41 6.51 -11.06
N ASP A 298 -1.55 6.24 -12.34
CA ASP A 298 -2.83 5.94 -12.98
C ASP A 298 -3.40 4.61 -12.48
N ILE A 299 -2.57 3.58 -12.28
CA ILE A 299 -2.98 2.29 -11.69
C ILE A 299 -3.42 2.44 -10.23
N ILE A 300 -2.69 3.24 -9.42
CA ILE A 300 -3.06 3.50 -8.02
C ILE A 300 -4.39 4.26 -7.96
N THR A 301 -4.56 5.25 -8.83
CA THR A 301 -5.80 6.02 -8.98
C THR A 301 -6.96 5.12 -9.37
N LEU A 302 -6.75 4.23 -10.33
CA LEU A 302 -7.76 3.28 -10.77
C LEU A 302 -8.22 2.34 -9.64
N ASP A 303 -7.32 1.79 -8.81
CA ASP A 303 -7.72 0.96 -7.66
C ASP A 303 -8.54 1.76 -6.64
N ALA A 304 -8.18 3.03 -6.40
CA ALA A 304 -8.92 3.89 -5.49
C ALA A 304 -10.34 4.19 -6.00
N LEU A 305 -10.48 4.60 -7.26
CA LEU A 305 -11.76 4.88 -7.91
C LEU A 305 -12.64 3.63 -7.97
N ARG A 306 -12.06 2.50 -8.34
CA ARG A 306 -12.73 1.20 -8.35
C ARG A 306 -13.32 0.85 -6.99
N TYR A 307 -12.54 0.99 -5.92
CA TYR A 307 -13.02 0.75 -4.57
C TYR A 307 -14.18 1.67 -4.21
N LEU A 308 -14.05 2.97 -4.46
CA LEU A 308 -15.08 3.95 -4.14
C LEU A 308 -16.36 3.74 -4.95
N LYS A 309 -16.26 3.38 -6.23
CA LYS A 309 -17.39 2.99 -7.08
C LYS A 309 -18.11 1.78 -6.50
N ASN A 310 -17.38 0.73 -6.14
CA ASN A 310 -17.95 -0.48 -5.55
C ASN A 310 -18.56 -0.21 -4.16
N LYS A 311 -18.00 0.74 -3.39
CA LYS A 311 -18.48 1.10 -2.05
C LYS A 311 -19.73 1.98 -2.07
N SER A 312 -19.80 2.94 -2.99
CA SER A 312 -20.86 3.95 -3.06
C SER A 312 -21.96 3.63 -4.07
N GLY A 313 -21.69 2.78 -5.06
CA GLY A 313 -22.56 2.54 -6.21
C GLY A 313 -22.65 3.73 -7.17
N ASN A 314 -21.87 4.78 -6.98
CA ASN A 314 -21.97 6.01 -7.75
C ASN A 314 -21.06 5.97 -9.00
N GLU A 315 -21.63 6.40 -10.13
CA GLU A 315 -21.00 6.45 -11.45
C GLU A 315 -20.18 7.73 -11.70
N THR A 316 -20.23 8.73 -10.81
CA THR A 316 -19.43 9.97 -10.93
C THR A 316 -17.93 9.71 -11.13
N PHE A 317 -17.40 8.60 -10.62
CA PHE A 317 -15.99 8.23 -10.78
C PHE A 317 -15.59 7.85 -12.23
N TYR A 318 -16.55 7.58 -13.12
CA TYR A 318 -16.27 7.28 -14.52
C TYR A 318 -15.68 8.50 -15.26
N PHE A 319 -15.96 9.73 -14.81
CA PHE A 319 -15.31 10.93 -15.35
C PHE A 319 -13.78 10.86 -15.18
N TYR A 320 -13.32 10.56 -13.96
CA TYR A 320 -11.90 10.41 -13.69
C TYR A 320 -11.26 9.25 -14.48
N ILE A 321 -12.00 8.16 -14.69
CA ILE A 321 -11.51 7.02 -15.48
C ILE A 321 -11.33 7.41 -16.96
N LYS A 322 -12.22 8.22 -17.51
CA LYS A 322 -12.09 8.75 -18.87
C LYS A 322 -10.81 9.58 -19.02
N ASP A 323 -10.50 10.43 -18.05
CA ASP A 323 -9.29 11.25 -18.06
C ASP A 323 -8.01 10.38 -18.00
N LEU A 324 -8.02 9.30 -17.20
CA LEU A 324 -6.91 8.34 -17.15
C LEU A 324 -6.65 7.67 -18.51
N LEU A 325 -7.69 7.44 -19.31
CA LEU A 325 -7.58 6.80 -20.63
C LEU A 325 -7.28 7.78 -21.77
N SER A 326 -7.46 9.08 -21.54
CA SER A 326 -7.30 10.12 -22.55
C SER A 326 -5.91 10.78 -22.54
N SER A 327 -5.03 10.38 -21.62
CA SER A 327 -3.71 10.98 -21.36
C SER A 327 -2.54 10.03 -21.57
#